data_AF-A0A3D3ESA0-F1
#
_entry.id   AF-A0A3D3ESA0-F1
#
_cell.length_a   1.000
_cell.length_b   1.000
_cell.length_c   1.000
_cell.angle_alpha   90.00
_cell.angle_beta   90.00
_cell.angle_gamma   90.00
#
_symmetry.space_group_name_H-M   'P 1'
#
loop_
_entity.id
_entity.type
_entity.pdbx_description
1 polymer ?
#
loop_
_entity_poly.entity_id
_entity_poly.type
_entity_poly.pdbx_seq_one_letter_code
_entity_poly.pdbx_strand_id
1 'polypeptide(L)' 'MNSDTLMLYKLMILYILSRVNFPLTNAQLTVFILEKGYTNYFNIQQVISDLISDSFITVKTVRNSS' A
#
# COMPACT_ATOMS: atom_id res chain seq x y z
N MET A 1 7.62 2.95 15.49
CA MET A 1 7.55 4.14 14.62
C MET A 1 6.67 5.17 15.29
N ASN A 2 6.88 6.46 15.03
CA ASN A 2 5.98 7.50 15.53
C ASN A 2 4.59 7.39 14.85
N SER A 3 3.51 7.62 15.60
CA SER A 3 2.13 7.48 15.12
C SER A 3 1.80 8.39 13.94
N ASP A 4 2.36 9.60 13.90
CA ASP A 4 2.15 10.55 12.81
C ASP A 4 2.77 10.05 11.50
N THR A 5 3.93 9.38 11.59
CA THR A 5 4.60 8.77 10.44
C THR A 5 3.78 7.61 9.86
N LEU A 6 3.18 6.76 10.71
CA LEU A 6 2.29 5.70 10.26
C LEU A 6 1.04 6.26 9.59
N MET A 7 0.45 7.30 10.17
CA MET A 7 -0.71 7.99 9.58
C MET A 7 -0.36 8.56 8.20
N LEU A 8 0.80 9.19 8.06
CA LEU A 8 1.28 9.72 6.78
C LEU A 8 1.40 8.62 5.71
N TYR A 9 2.00 7.47 6.05
CA TYR A 9 2.15 6.36 5.10
C TYR A 9 0.79 5.75 4.71
N LYS A 10 -0.15 5.64 5.65
CA LYS A 10 -1.53 5.24 5.35
C LYS A 10 -2.17 6.18 4.33
N LEU A 11 -2.08 7.49 4.55
CA LEU A 11 -2.62 8.50 3.64
C LEU A 11 -1.93 8.50 2.27
N MET A 12 -0.61 8.31 2.20
CA MET A 12 0.12 8.18 0.94
C MET A 12 -0.40 7.01 0.10
N ILE A 13 -0.56 5.82 0.71
CA ILE A 13 -1.06 4.63 0.01
C ILE A 13 -2.49 4.85 -0.48
N LEU A 14 -3.38 5.37 0.38
CA LEU A 14 -4.76 5.66 0.00
C LEU A 14 -4.84 6.69 -1.12
N TYR A 15 -4.01 7.73 -1.06
CA TYR A 15 -3.93 8.72 -2.13
C TYR A 15 -3.49 8.08 -3.44
N ILE A 16 -2.40 7.31 -3.47
CA ILE A 16 -1.93 6.63 -4.69
C ILE A 16 -3.03 5.75 -5.28
N LEU A 17 -3.68 4.92 -4.45
CA LEU A 17 -4.75 4.04 -4.88
C LEU A 17 -5.98 4.80 -5.38
N SER A 18 -6.26 6.00 -4.84
CA SER A 18 -7.35 6.87 -5.33
C SER A 18 -7.06 7.53 -6.69
N ARG A 19 -5.78 7.59 -7.09
CA ARG A 19 -5.33 8.28 -8.32
C ARG A 19 -5.11 7.33 -9.49
N VAL A 20 -5.12 6.02 -9.26
CA VAL A 20 -4.96 5.01 -10.30
C VAL A 20 -6.32 4.44 -10.73
N ASN A 21 -6.47 4.20 -12.02
CA ASN A 21 -7.73 3.68 -12.59
C ASN A 21 -7.76 2.14 -12.66
N PHE A 22 -6.76 1.48 -12.07
CA PHE A 22 -6.57 0.03 -12.09
C PHE A 22 -5.98 -0.44 -10.76
N PRO A 23 -6.22 -1.70 -10.36
CA PRO A 23 -5.63 -2.25 -9.15
C PRO A 23 -4.12 -2.38 -9.29
N LEU A 24 -3.37 -1.94 -8.27
CA LEU A 24 -1.94 -2.18 -8.16
C LEU A 24 -1.67 -3.51 -7.44
N THR A 25 -0.68 -4.25 -7.92
CA THR A 25 -0.13 -5.38 -7.16
C THR A 25 0.62 -4.87 -5.93
N ASN A 26 0.71 -5.69 -4.87
CA ASN A 26 1.49 -5.34 -3.68
C ASN A 26 2.96 -5.01 -4.05
N ALA A 27 3.55 -5.76 -4.99
CA ALA A 27 4.92 -5.51 -5.47
C ALA A 27 5.04 -4.12 -6.14
N GLN A 28 4.12 -3.75 -7.04
CA GLN A 28 4.14 -2.44 -7.70
C GLN A 28 3.99 -1.29 -6.71
N LEU A 29 3.05 -1.40 -5.77
CA LEU A 29 2.86 -0.38 -4.73
C LEU A 29 4.10 -0.25 -3.83
N THR A 30 4.69 -1.39 -3.46
CA THR A 30 5.92 -1.43 -2.65
C THR A 30 7.08 -0.76 -3.35
N VAL A 31 7.36 -1.13 -4.61
CA VAL A 31 8.44 -0.53 -5.41
C VAL A 31 8.24 0.98 -5.54
N PHE A 32 7.02 1.42 -5.88
CA PHE A 32 6.71 2.83 -6.07
C PHE A 32 7.03 3.69 -4.85
N ILE A 33 6.74 3.20 -3.64
CA ILE A 33 7.03 3.92 -2.39
C ILE A 33 8.51 3.86 -2.03
N LEU A 34 9.17 2.71 -2.24
CA LEU A 34 10.60 2.53 -1.93
C LEU A 34 11.50 3.36 -2.85
N GLU A 35 11.15 3.49 -4.14
CA GLU A 35 11.91 4.31 -5.10
C GLU A 35 12.00 5.79 -4.70
N LYS A 36 11.00 6.28 -3.96
CA LYS A 36 10.98 7.66 -3.46
C LYS A 36 11.69 7.83 -2.12
N GLY A 37 12.16 6.74 -1.51
CA GLY A 37 12.88 6.76 -0.24
C GLY A 37 12.01 7.16 0.97
N TYR A 38 10.68 7.09 0.85
CA TYR A 38 9.78 7.52 1.92
C TYR A 38 9.81 6.59 3.14
N THR A 39 10.05 5.30 2.94
CA THR A 39 10.07 4.30 4.02
C THR A 39 10.82 3.03 3.59
N ASN A 40 10.77 1.98 4.42
CA ASN A 40 11.38 0.68 4.13
C ASN A 40 10.32 -0.42 3.90
N TYR A 41 10.77 -1.59 3.43
CA TYR A 41 9.91 -2.72 3.09
C TYR A 41 9.01 -3.16 4.25
N PHE A 42 9.56 -3.26 5.47
CA PHE A 42 8.79 -3.72 6.63
C PHE A 42 7.66 -2.76 6.99
N ASN A 43 7.96 -1.47 6.98
CA ASN A 43 6.98 -0.43 7.30
C ASN A 43 5.82 -0.42 6.30
N ILE A 44 6.09 -0.52 5.00
CA ILE A 44 5.02 -0.54 3.99
C ILE A 44 4.16 -1.80 4.09
N GLN A 45 4.76 -2.96 4.33
CA GLN A 45 3.98 -4.20 4.52
C GLN A 45 3.10 -4.11 5.77
N GLN A 46 3.57 -3.49 6.85
CA GLN A 46 2.74 -3.24 8.04
C GLN A 46 1.58 -2.29 7.72
N VAL A 47 1.85 -1.16 7.07
CA VAL A 47 0.83 -0.17 6.72
C VAL A 47 -0.23 -0.78 5.79
N ILE A 48 0.17 -1.58 4.80
CA ILE A 48 -0.77 -2.30 3.91
C ILE A 48 -1.63 -3.27 4.71
N SER A 49 -1.03 -4.04 5.62
CA SER A 49 -1.76 -5.01 6.46
C SER A 49 -2.79 -4.33 7.36
N ASP A 50 -2.42 -3.19 7.96
CA ASP A 50 -3.33 -2.37 8.76
C ASP A 50 -4.49 -1.86 7.91
N LEU A 51 -4.22 -1.28 6.73
CA LEU A 51 -5.26 -0.74 5.85
C LEU A 51 -6.24 -1.82 5.35
N ILE A 52 -5.77 -3.05 5.16
CA ILE A 52 -6.63 -4.19 4.82
C ILE A 52 -7.51 -4.56 6.03
N SER A 53 -6.91 -4.66 7.21
CA SER A 53 -7.61 -5.03 8.45
C SER A 53 -8.67 -3.99 8.81
N ASP A 54 -8.35 -2.70 8.63
CA ASP A 54 -9.22 -1.57 8.84
C ASP A 54 -10.25 -1.38 7.69
N SER A 55 -10.25 -2.25 6.68
CA SER A 55 -11.16 -2.23 5.52
C SER A 55 -11.08 -0.97 4.65
N PHE A 56 -9.96 -0.24 4.67
CA PHE A 56 -9.73 0.91 3.79
C PHE A 56 -9.29 0.51 2.38
N ILE A 57 -8.66 -0.66 2.22
CA ILE A 57 -8.24 -1.20 0.93
C ILE A 57 -8.63 -2.67 0.81
N THR A 58 -8.84 -3.15 -0.42
CA THR A 58 -9.18 -4.56 -0.69
C THR A 58 -8.15 -5.19 -1.60
N VAL A 59 -7.76 -6.43 -1.28
CA VAL A 59 -6.88 -7.25 -2.13
C VAL A 59 -7.72 -8.27 -2.88
N LYS A 60 -7.47 -8.41 -4.18
CA LYS A 60 -8.08 -9.44 -5.02
C LYS A 60 -6.99 -10.34 -5.61
N THR A 61 -7.13 -11.64 -5.44
CA THR A 61 -6.26 -12.62 -6.09
C THR A 61 -6.84 -12.96 -7.46
N VAL A 62 -6.18 -12.50 -8.53
CA VAL A 62 -6.55 -12.86 -9.90
C VAL A 62 -5.76 -14.10 -10.29
N ARG A 63 -6.42 -15.26 -10.35
CA ARG A 63 -5.85 -16.46 -10.98
C ARG A 63 -6.06 -16.34 -12.49
N ASN A 64 -4.98 -16.43 -13.25
CA ASN A 64 -5.10 -16.61 -14.70
C ASN A 64 -5.52 -18.06 -14.95
N SER A 65 -6.80 -18.25 -15.27
CA SER A 65 -7.31 -19.54 -15.72
C SER A 65 -7.06 -19.61 -17.23
N SER A 66 -5.98 -20.27 -17.64
CA SER A 66 -5.73 -20.67 -19.03
C SER A 66 -6.42 -21.98 -19.36
#